data_AF-A0A2T8I6L2-F1
#
_entry.id   AF-A0A2T8I6L2-F1
#
_cell.length_a   1.000
_cell.length_b   1.000
_cell.length_c   1.000
_cell.angle_alpha   90.00
_cell.angle_beta   90.00
_cell.angle_gamma   90.00
#
_symmetry.space_group_name_H-M   'P 1'
#
loop_
_entity.id
_entity.type
_entity.pdbx_description
1 polymer ?
#
loop_
_entity_poly.entity_id
_entity_poly.type
_entity_poly.pdbx_seq_one_letter_code
_entity_poly.pdbx_strand_id
1 'polypeptide(L)'
;MPPLHFRISWYLIGSSHGWVITVDERSEMHLVNPITSEQIALPSVITIEQVEPIYDNTGAICKYNYSMDTKMSVTRRSLTLALGKLRYYFHHKAHIFYDASVGSYIVVFIHNPFGQLVFARLGDEKWTRLSSYTNFQDCIYQDGVLYAVTAFGEIAFDLSGPVVGAKIIMDRVSDFYGRERVYIVQAPWGDMLQVWRPEAWINEEVDGHRHEATFEHKMKWMKYI
;
A
#
# COMPACT_ATOMS: atom_id res chain seq x y z
N MET A 1 16.62 -2.24 29.33
CA MET A 1 16.19 -2.78 28.04
C MET A 1 17.36 -2.70 27.08
N PRO A 2 17.82 -3.79 26.44
CA PRO A 2 18.75 -3.67 25.33
C PRO A 2 18.01 -3.04 24.13
N PRO A 3 18.71 -2.30 23.24
CA PRO A 3 18.10 -1.75 22.04
C PRO A 3 17.65 -2.89 21.11
N LEU A 4 16.45 -2.77 20.55
CA LEU A 4 16.06 -3.52 19.36
C LEU A 4 16.99 -3.11 18.23
N HIS A 5 18.07 -3.86 18.03
CA HIS A 5 18.76 -3.88 16.76
C HIS A 5 17.77 -4.47 15.75
N PHE A 6 16.98 -3.60 15.09
CA PHE A 6 16.37 -3.96 13.83
C PHE A 6 17.47 -4.65 13.01
N ARG A 7 17.27 -5.91 12.66
CA ARG A 7 18.24 -6.64 11.82
C ARG A 7 18.47 -5.73 10.60
N ILE A 8 19.72 -5.37 10.35
CA ILE A 8 20.16 -4.32 9.40
C ILE A 8 19.62 -4.53 7.96
N SER A 9 18.94 -5.64 7.70
CA SER A 9 18.34 -6.05 6.43
C SER A 9 16.83 -5.79 6.28
N TRP A 10 16.09 -5.37 7.31
CA TRP A 10 14.62 -5.21 7.23
C TRP A 10 14.20 -3.84 6.69
N TYR A 11 13.26 -3.84 5.75
CA TYR A 11 12.71 -2.63 5.12
C TYR A 11 11.44 -2.19 5.82
N LEU A 12 11.31 -0.90 6.11
CA LEU A 12 10.10 -0.32 6.69
C LEU A 12 9.21 0.21 5.58
N ILE A 13 7.94 -0.20 5.57
CA ILE A 13 6.98 0.18 4.52
C ILE A 13 5.72 0.84 5.05
N GLY A 14 5.56 0.93 6.38
CA GLY A 14 4.42 1.57 7.02
C GLY A 14 4.54 1.57 8.54
N SER A 15 3.77 2.43 9.19
CA SER A 15 3.65 2.48 10.66
C SER A 15 2.36 3.17 11.06
N SER A 16 1.64 2.63 12.04
CA SER A 16 0.53 3.31 12.72
C SER A 16 0.11 2.51 13.95
N HIS A 17 -0.63 3.12 14.88
CA HIS A 17 -1.17 2.47 16.08
C HIS A 17 -0.13 1.70 16.93
N GLY A 18 1.11 2.21 17.02
CA GLY A 18 2.20 1.55 17.75
C GLY A 18 2.86 0.37 17.02
N TRP A 19 2.43 0.06 15.81
CA TRP A 19 3.00 -0.97 14.95
C TRP A 19 3.86 -0.38 13.84
N VAL A 20 4.88 -1.14 13.46
CA VAL A 20 5.71 -0.91 12.27
C VAL A 20 5.56 -2.11 11.35
N ILE A 21 5.37 -1.86 10.06
CA ILE A 21 5.31 -2.89 9.03
C ILE A 21 6.70 -3.06 8.44
N THR A 22 7.26 -4.25 8.63
CA THR A 22 8.61 -4.61 8.21
C THR A 22 8.58 -5.67 7.12
N VAL A 23 9.61 -5.69 6.28
CA VAL A 23 9.81 -6.70 5.24
C VAL A 23 11.15 -7.40 5.47
N ASP A 24 11.13 -8.73 5.56
CA ASP A 24 12.30 -9.52 5.93
C ASP A 24 13.19 -9.91 4.74
N GLU A 25 14.18 -10.78 5.01
CA GLU A 25 15.14 -11.25 4.01
C GLU A 25 14.55 -12.19 2.96
N ARG A 26 13.36 -12.74 3.22
CA ARG A 26 12.58 -13.52 2.26
C ARG A 26 11.53 -12.68 1.54
N SER A 27 11.47 -11.38 1.84
CA SER A 27 10.44 -10.47 1.36
C SER A 27 9.06 -10.73 1.95
N GLU A 28 8.97 -11.39 3.11
CA GLU A 28 7.71 -11.57 3.83
C GLU A 28 7.46 -10.37 4.76
N MET A 29 6.20 -10.05 4.99
CA MET A 29 5.78 -8.89 5.78
C MET A 29 5.43 -9.26 7.22
N HIS A 30 5.79 -8.38 8.16
CA HIS A 30 5.52 -8.56 9.58
C HIS A 30 5.10 -7.25 10.24
N LEU A 31 4.11 -7.31 11.12
CA LEU A 31 3.83 -6.25 12.09
C LEU A 31 4.77 -6.43 13.28
N VAL A 32 5.46 -5.37 13.67
CA VAL A 32 6.36 -5.34 14.81
C VAL A 32 5.97 -4.20 15.74
N ASN A 33 5.75 -4.50 17.01
CA ASN A 33 5.60 -3.49 18.05
C ASN A 33 6.98 -3.26 18.69
N PRO A 34 7.63 -2.10 18.44
CA PRO A 34 8.98 -1.87 18.93
C PRO A 34 9.06 -1.66 20.45
N ILE A 35 7.94 -1.50 21.15
CA ILE A 35 7.91 -1.34 22.61
C ILE A 35 7.76 -2.70 23.28
N THR A 36 6.78 -3.50 22.82
CA THR A 36 6.49 -4.82 23.41
C THR A 36 7.35 -5.94 22.84
N SER A 37 8.04 -5.70 21.72
CA SER A 37 8.75 -6.71 20.92
C SER A 37 7.84 -7.81 20.38
N GLU A 38 6.53 -7.56 20.33
CA GLU A 38 5.56 -8.44 19.68
C GLU A 38 5.76 -8.40 18.16
N GLN A 39 5.68 -9.57 17.53
CA GLN A 39 5.79 -9.73 16.08
C GLN A 39 4.66 -10.62 15.58
N ILE A 40 3.96 -10.16 14.55
CA ILE A 40 2.87 -10.88 13.92
C ILE A 40 3.16 -10.98 12.42
N ALA A 41 3.19 -12.21 11.91
CA ALA A 41 3.34 -12.46 10.49
C ALA A 41 2.06 -12.03 9.75
N LEU A 42 2.24 -11.33 8.63
CA LEU A 42 1.17 -11.05 7.68
C LEU A 42 1.09 -12.18 6.64
N PRO A 43 0.02 -12.26 5.83
CA PRO A 43 -0.08 -13.30 4.82
C PRO A 43 1.14 -13.29 3.88
N SER A 44 1.53 -14.48 3.43
CA SER A 44 2.74 -14.60 2.61
C SER A 44 2.57 -13.90 1.26
N VAL A 45 3.66 -13.35 0.74
CA VAL A 45 3.66 -12.69 -0.59
C VAL A 45 3.24 -13.64 -1.71
N ILE A 46 3.42 -14.95 -1.55
CA ILE A 46 3.00 -15.96 -2.54
C ILE A 46 1.47 -16.08 -2.68
N THR A 47 0.72 -15.48 -1.76
CA THR A 47 -0.75 -15.42 -1.83
C THR A 47 -1.24 -14.25 -2.71
N ILE A 48 -0.32 -13.38 -3.17
CA ILE A 48 -0.60 -12.29 -4.10
C ILE A 48 -0.31 -12.79 -5.52
N GLU A 49 -1.25 -12.55 -6.44
CA GLU A 49 -1.24 -13.10 -7.81
C GLU A 49 0.05 -12.84 -8.60
N GLN A 50 0.79 -11.77 -8.28
CA GLN A 50 2.03 -11.41 -8.95
C GLN A 50 3.23 -12.28 -8.55
N VAL A 51 3.14 -13.05 -7.47
CA VAL A 51 4.30 -13.75 -6.90
C VAL A 51 4.06 -15.24 -6.89
N GLU A 52 4.73 -15.94 -7.79
CA GLU A 52 4.72 -17.40 -7.86
C GLU A 52 6.00 -17.97 -7.24
N PRO A 53 5.90 -18.92 -6.29
CA PRO A 53 7.08 -19.54 -5.68
C PRO A 53 7.76 -20.52 -6.63
N ILE A 54 9.09 -20.51 -6.65
CA ILE A 54 9.91 -21.52 -7.32
C ILE A 54 10.59 -22.37 -6.25
N TYR A 55 10.39 -23.69 -6.36
CA TYR A 55 10.90 -24.68 -5.42
C TYR A 55 12.22 -25.29 -5.90
N ASP A 56 13.10 -25.60 -4.96
CA ASP A 56 14.28 -26.43 -5.22
C ASP A 56 13.93 -27.94 -5.20
N ASN A 57 14.95 -28.78 -5.37
CA ASN A 57 14.80 -30.24 -5.35
C ASN A 57 14.41 -30.81 -3.97
N THR A 58 14.46 -30.02 -2.89
CA THR A 58 14.03 -30.41 -1.55
C THR A 58 12.58 -30.01 -1.25
N GLY A 59 11.95 -29.26 -2.16
CA GLY A 59 10.61 -28.70 -1.96
C GLY A 59 10.60 -27.39 -1.17
N ALA A 60 11.76 -26.78 -0.93
CA ALA A 60 11.84 -25.47 -0.29
C ALA A 60 11.75 -24.34 -1.34
N ILE A 61 11.06 -23.25 -0.99
CA ILE A 61 11.00 -22.06 -1.85
C ILE A 61 12.40 -21.44 -1.90
N CYS A 62 12.99 -21.37 -3.10
CA CYS A 62 14.34 -20.85 -3.31
C CYS A 62 14.35 -19.53 -4.10
N LYS A 63 13.33 -19.27 -4.93
CA LYS A 63 13.19 -18.07 -5.75
C LYS A 63 11.71 -17.71 -5.92
N TYR A 64 11.47 -16.52 -6.46
CA TYR A 64 10.14 -16.09 -6.91
C TYR A 64 10.15 -15.84 -8.41
N ASN A 65 9.08 -16.23 -9.08
CA ASN A 65 8.71 -15.72 -10.40
C ASN A 65 7.76 -14.54 -10.19
N TYR A 66 8.21 -13.34 -10.52
CA TYR A 66 7.48 -12.10 -10.29
C TYR A 66 6.87 -11.58 -11.59
N SER A 67 5.54 -11.60 -11.67
CA SER A 67 4.79 -11.12 -12.83
C SER A 67 4.66 -9.59 -12.81
N MET A 68 4.99 -8.99 -13.95
CA MET A 68 4.81 -7.56 -14.20
C MET A 68 3.48 -7.27 -14.91
N ASP A 69 2.65 -8.29 -15.11
CA ASP A 69 1.40 -8.16 -15.85
C ASP A 69 0.31 -7.51 -15.03
N THR A 70 -0.47 -6.68 -15.71
CA THR A 70 -1.75 -6.18 -15.23
C THR A 70 -2.76 -6.36 -16.35
N LYS A 71 -4.06 -6.46 -16.02
CA LYS A 71 -5.13 -6.55 -17.02
C LYS A 71 -5.18 -5.36 -17.99
N MET A 72 -4.41 -4.30 -17.73
CA MET A 72 -4.35 -3.07 -18.52
C MET A 72 -3.03 -2.90 -19.31
N SER A 73 -2.09 -3.85 -19.28
CA SER A 73 -0.77 -3.70 -19.93
C SER A 73 -0.44 -4.85 -20.87
N VAL A 74 0.35 -4.55 -21.91
CA VAL A 74 0.97 -5.57 -22.80
C VAL A 74 1.93 -6.40 -21.97
N THR A 75 1.80 -7.73 -22.05
CA THR A 75 2.51 -8.69 -21.20
C THR A 75 4.01 -8.37 -21.12
N ARG A 76 4.49 -8.01 -19.93
CA ARG A 76 5.92 -7.80 -19.68
C ARG A 76 6.52 -9.11 -19.19
N ARG A 77 7.75 -9.40 -19.61
CA ARG A 77 8.45 -10.61 -19.19
C ARG A 77 8.54 -10.65 -17.65
N SER A 78 8.08 -11.76 -17.07
CA SER A 78 8.21 -12.02 -15.63
C SER A 78 9.69 -12.09 -15.22
N LEU A 79 9.99 -11.70 -13.97
CA LEU A 79 11.33 -11.66 -13.42
C LEU A 79 11.54 -12.82 -12.44
N THR A 80 12.57 -13.63 -12.67
CA THR A 80 13.01 -14.62 -11.68
C THR A 80 13.94 -13.95 -10.67
N LEU A 81 13.51 -13.85 -9.42
CA LEU A 81 14.20 -13.13 -8.35
C LEU A 81 14.60 -14.08 -7.21
N ALA A 82 15.78 -13.84 -6.62
CA ALA A 82 16.11 -14.43 -5.32
C ALA A 82 15.14 -13.91 -4.24
N LEU A 83 14.92 -14.68 -3.17
CA LEU A 83 13.89 -14.38 -2.17
C LEU A 83 13.98 -12.93 -1.64
N GLY A 84 15.17 -12.53 -1.20
CA GLY A 84 15.40 -11.18 -0.69
C GLY A 84 15.49 -10.08 -1.75
N LYS A 85 15.49 -10.42 -3.04
CA LYS A 85 15.48 -9.39 -4.10
C LYS A 85 14.06 -8.91 -4.39
N LEU A 86 13.04 -9.73 -4.16
CA LEU A 86 11.64 -9.36 -4.42
C LEU A 86 11.23 -8.06 -3.72
N ARG A 87 11.64 -7.84 -2.46
CA ARG A 87 11.30 -6.63 -1.70
C ARG A 87 11.64 -5.30 -2.36
N TYR A 88 12.68 -5.25 -3.19
CA TYR A 88 13.08 -4.03 -3.90
C TYR A 88 12.20 -3.70 -5.10
N TYR A 89 11.53 -4.71 -5.67
CA TYR A 89 10.71 -4.56 -6.85
C TYR A 89 9.23 -4.52 -6.50
N PHE A 90 8.81 -5.29 -5.50
CA PHE A 90 7.42 -5.58 -5.20
C PHE A 90 6.82 -4.66 -4.14
N HIS A 91 7.54 -4.36 -3.06
CA HIS A 91 6.98 -3.63 -1.93
C HIS A 91 7.04 -2.12 -2.20
N HIS A 92 5.89 -1.45 -2.10
CA HIS A 92 5.82 0.00 -2.22
C HIS A 92 5.48 0.67 -0.89
N LYS A 93 4.27 0.46 -0.37
CA LYS A 93 3.81 1.08 0.89
C LYS A 93 2.72 0.22 1.52
N ALA A 94 2.65 0.20 2.85
CA ALA A 94 1.55 -0.43 3.57
C ALA A 94 0.98 0.50 4.63
N HIS A 95 -0.30 0.31 4.93
CA HIS A 95 -1.05 1.02 5.94
C HIS A 95 -1.66 0.05 6.93
N ILE A 96 -1.69 0.43 8.21
CA ILE A 96 -2.40 -0.31 9.25
C ILE A 96 -3.48 0.59 9.83
N PHE A 97 -4.70 0.07 9.83
CA PHE A 97 -5.89 0.72 10.36
C PHE A 97 -6.48 -0.12 11.47
N TYR A 98 -7.03 0.53 12.48
CA TYR A 98 -7.79 -0.15 13.53
C TYR A 98 -9.28 -0.13 13.16
N ASP A 99 -9.88 -1.32 13.10
CA ASP A 99 -11.31 -1.49 12.90
C ASP A 99 -11.97 -1.71 14.26
N ALA A 100 -12.57 -0.64 14.79
CA ALA A 100 -13.22 -0.67 16.10
C ALA A 100 -14.48 -1.56 16.13
N SER A 101 -15.10 -1.81 14.98
CA SER A 101 -16.31 -2.66 14.90
C SER A 101 -15.98 -4.14 15.10
N VAL A 102 -14.77 -4.55 14.69
CA VAL A 102 -14.26 -5.92 14.85
C VAL A 102 -13.29 -6.03 16.03
N GLY A 103 -12.75 -4.90 16.52
CA GLY A 103 -11.75 -4.88 17.59
C GLY A 103 -10.39 -5.43 17.15
N SER A 104 -10.03 -5.24 15.88
CA SER A 104 -8.80 -5.78 15.29
C SER A 104 -8.21 -4.84 14.24
N TYR A 105 -7.09 -5.23 13.65
CA TYR A 105 -6.38 -4.43 12.65
C TYR A 105 -6.65 -4.93 11.23
N ILE A 106 -6.71 -3.96 10.32
CA ILE A 106 -6.70 -4.18 8.87
C ILE A 106 -5.39 -3.64 8.33
N VAL A 107 -4.70 -4.45 7.53
CA VAL A 107 -3.51 -4.02 6.80
C VAL A 107 -3.85 -3.90 5.33
N VAL A 108 -3.55 -2.74 4.76
CA VAL A 108 -3.71 -2.46 3.33
C VAL A 108 -2.32 -2.31 2.73
N PHE A 109 -2.05 -3.06 1.66
CA PHE A 109 -0.75 -3.09 1.02
C PHE A 109 -0.89 -2.60 -0.42
N ILE A 110 -0.18 -1.51 -0.71
CA ILE A 110 0.02 -0.99 -2.05
C ILE A 110 1.32 -1.58 -2.56
N HIS A 111 1.25 -2.32 -3.67
CA HIS A 111 2.39 -3.06 -4.20
C HIS A 111 2.59 -2.80 -5.69
N ASN A 112 3.79 -3.08 -6.15
CA ASN A 112 4.12 -3.11 -7.56
C ASN A 112 3.67 -4.44 -8.20
N PRO A 113 3.49 -4.47 -9.53
CA PRO A 113 3.69 -3.38 -10.47
C PRO A 113 2.50 -2.40 -10.46
N PHE A 114 2.81 -1.14 -10.79
CA PHE A 114 1.82 -0.07 -11.02
C PHE A 114 0.90 0.25 -9.84
N GLY A 115 1.32 0.11 -8.59
CA GLY A 115 0.49 0.52 -7.44
C GLY A 115 -0.87 -0.18 -7.38
N GLN A 116 -0.84 -1.51 -7.28
CA GLN A 116 -2.02 -2.34 -7.03
C GLN A 116 -2.34 -2.43 -5.54
N LEU A 117 -3.58 -2.78 -5.21
CA LEU A 117 -4.12 -2.69 -3.86
C LEU A 117 -4.68 -4.04 -3.39
N VAL A 118 -4.13 -4.54 -2.29
CA VAL A 118 -4.61 -5.73 -1.56
C VAL A 118 -4.79 -5.38 -0.08
N PHE A 119 -5.60 -6.17 0.63
CA PHE A 119 -5.76 -6.04 2.08
C PHE A 119 -5.81 -7.40 2.76
N ALA A 120 -5.56 -7.39 4.06
CA ALA A 120 -5.74 -8.54 4.95
C ALA A 120 -6.15 -8.05 6.33
N ARG A 121 -7.01 -8.80 7.01
CA ARG A 121 -7.23 -8.67 8.45
C ARG A 121 -6.16 -9.42 9.21
N LEU A 122 -5.91 -8.99 10.44
CA LEU A 122 -5.01 -9.71 11.32
C LEU A 122 -5.52 -11.14 11.54
N GLY A 123 -4.70 -12.14 11.19
CA GLY A 123 -5.05 -13.55 11.25
C GLY A 123 -5.53 -14.15 9.93
N ASP A 124 -5.71 -13.37 8.86
CA ASP A 124 -5.99 -13.90 7.53
C ASP A 124 -4.81 -14.73 7.01
N GLU A 125 -5.10 -15.80 6.28
CA GLU A 125 -4.07 -16.66 5.66
C GLU A 125 -3.57 -16.13 4.30
N LYS A 126 -4.34 -15.24 3.67
CA LYS A 126 -4.08 -14.73 2.31
C LYS A 126 -4.43 -13.26 2.14
N TRP A 127 -3.71 -12.60 1.24
CA TRP A 127 -4.09 -11.26 0.77
C TRP A 127 -5.34 -11.31 -0.11
N THR A 128 -6.25 -10.36 0.09
CA THR A 128 -7.45 -10.19 -0.74
C THR A 128 -7.28 -8.98 -1.66
N ARG A 129 -7.38 -9.20 -2.97
CA ARG A 129 -7.31 -8.12 -3.97
C ARG A 129 -8.59 -7.29 -3.96
N LEU A 130 -8.45 -5.96 -3.90
CA LEU A 130 -9.59 -5.04 -3.82
C LEU A 130 -10.13 -4.62 -5.18
N SER A 131 -9.27 -4.46 -6.19
CA SER A 131 -9.72 -4.07 -7.52
C SER A 131 -8.74 -4.48 -8.63
N SER A 132 -9.21 -4.38 -9.88
CA SER A 132 -8.34 -4.43 -11.06
C SER A 132 -7.78 -3.06 -11.45
N TYR A 133 -8.16 -1.98 -10.75
CA TYR A 133 -7.57 -0.66 -10.93
C TYR A 133 -6.12 -0.66 -10.43
N THR A 134 -5.34 0.27 -10.96
CA THR A 134 -3.93 0.44 -10.67
C THR A 134 -3.64 1.91 -10.39
N ASN A 135 -2.39 2.21 -10.05
CA ASN A 135 -1.85 3.52 -9.71
C ASN A 135 -2.43 4.10 -8.42
N PHE A 136 -2.77 3.23 -7.46
CA PHE A 136 -3.08 3.64 -6.10
C PHE A 136 -1.86 4.28 -5.46
N GLN A 137 -2.07 5.41 -4.79
CA GLN A 137 -1.01 6.19 -4.16
C GLN A 137 -1.16 6.27 -2.65
N ASP A 138 -2.39 6.35 -2.16
CA ASP A 138 -2.69 6.45 -0.75
C ASP A 138 -4.10 5.94 -0.44
N CYS A 139 -4.35 5.65 0.83
CA CYS A 139 -5.66 5.23 1.31
C CYS A 139 -5.91 5.61 2.76
N ILE A 140 -7.18 5.70 3.13
CA ILE A 140 -7.65 5.86 4.50
C ILE A 140 -8.85 4.97 4.75
N TYR A 141 -8.94 4.41 5.95
CA TYR A 141 -10.05 3.56 6.36
C TYR A 141 -10.89 4.27 7.41
N GLN A 142 -12.21 4.23 7.24
CA GLN A 142 -13.17 4.76 8.19
C GLN A 142 -14.44 3.91 8.17
N ASP A 143 -14.86 3.43 9.36
CA ASP A 143 -16.16 2.80 9.62
C ASP A 143 -16.57 1.72 8.60
N GLY A 144 -15.67 0.77 8.31
CA GLY A 144 -15.93 -0.32 7.37
C GLY A 144 -15.57 0.00 5.91
N VAL A 145 -15.28 1.26 5.58
CA VAL A 145 -15.01 1.70 4.22
C VAL A 145 -13.56 2.12 4.06
N LEU A 146 -12.89 1.59 3.03
CA LEU A 146 -11.56 2.02 2.60
C LEU A 146 -11.69 2.98 1.43
N TYR A 147 -11.26 4.21 1.62
CA TYR A 147 -11.15 5.23 0.58
C TYR A 147 -9.73 5.22 0.03
N ALA A 148 -9.58 5.06 -1.28
CA ALA A 148 -8.29 5.01 -1.94
C ALA A 148 -8.24 5.99 -3.10
N VAL A 149 -7.08 6.66 -3.25
CA VAL A 149 -6.80 7.57 -4.36
C VAL A 149 -5.85 6.91 -5.34
N THR A 150 -6.16 7.09 -6.62
CA THR A 150 -5.29 6.75 -7.75
C THR A 150 -4.81 8.03 -8.43
N ALA A 151 -3.84 7.91 -9.34
CA ALA A 151 -3.48 9.01 -10.23
C ALA A 151 -4.65 9.52 -11.11
N PHE A 152 -5.74 8.75 -11.25
CA PHE A 152 -6.81 9.00 -12.20
C PHE A 152 -8.19 9.17 -11.55
N GLY A 153 -8.29 9.08 -10.22
CA GLY A 153 -9.59 9.10 -9.56
C GLY A 153 -9.60 8.50 -8.16
N GLU A 154 -10.81 8.39 -7.62
CA GLU A 154 -11.10 8.04 -6.25
C GLU A 154 -12.06 6.86 -6.19
N ILE A 155 -11.77 5.90 -5.33
CA ILE A 155 -12.56 4.67 -5.19
C ILE A 155 -12.77 4.39 -3.70
N ALA A 156 -14.01 4.06 -3.33
CA ALA A 156 -14.34 3.50 -2.03
C ALA A 156 -14.58 2.00 -2.13
N PHE A 157 -14.05 1.26 -1.16
CA PHE A 157 -14.25 -0.16 -0.98
C PHE A 157 -15.00 -0.41 0.33
N ASP A 158 -16.20 -0.98 0.24
CA ASP A 158 -16.91 -1.48 1.41
C ASP A 158 -16.28 -2.82 1.83
N LEU A 159 -15.64 -2.81 2.99
CA LEU A 159 -14.97 -3.96 3.58
C LEU A 159 -15.79 -4.58 4.72
N SER A 160 -16.99 -4.07 5.01
CA SER A 160 -17.83 -4.55 6.12
C SER A 160 -18.38 -5.96 5.90
N GLY A 161 -18.57 -6.35 4.64
CA GLY A 161 -19.13 -7.63 4.24
C GLY A 161 -18.09 -8.65 3.74
N PRO A 162 -18.52 -9.90 3.52
CA PRO A 162 -17.68 -10.95 2.93
C PRO A 162 -17.37 -10.70 1.45
N VAL A 163 -18.19 -9.89 0.77
CA VAL A 163 -17.98 -9.46 -0.60
C VAL A 163 -17.55 -8.00 -0.57
N VAL A 164 -16.38 -7.72 -1.14
CA VAL A 164 -15.88 -6.35 -1.28
C VAL A 164 -16.71 -5.62 -2.33
N GLY A 165 -17.47 -4.62 -1.91
CA GLY A 165 -18.16 -3.69 -2.81
C GLY A 165 -17.22 -2.55 -3.22
N ALA A 166 -17.14 -2.21 -4.50
CA ALA A 166 -16.34 -1.08 -4.98
C ALA A 166 -17.23 -0.02 -5.63
N LYS A 167 -17.04 1.26 -5.26
CA LYS A 167 -17.75 2.40 -5.84
C LYS A 167 -16.74 3.45 -6.28
N ILE A 168 -16.76 3.81 -7.57
CA ILE A 168 -16.00 4.96 -8.08
C ILE A 168 -16.67 6.22 -7.54
N ILE A 169 -15.91 7.02 -6.80
CA ILE A 169 -16.37 8.29 -6.22
C ILE A 169 -16.12 9.42 -7.22
N MET A 170 -14.94 9.42 -7.84
CA MET A 170 -14.56 10.41 -8.84
C MET A 170 -13.76 9.72 -9.95
N ASP A 171 -14.26 9.83 -11.17
CA ASP A 171 -13.54 9.40 -12.38
C ASP A 171 -12.98 10.65 -13.06
N ARG A 172 -11.65 10.81 -13.06
CA ARG A 172 -11.01 11.98 -13.66
C ARG A 172 -10.71 11.67 -15.12
N VAL A 173 -11.65 12.06 -15.97
CA VAL A 173 -11.44 12.10 -17.42
C VAL A 173 -10.67 13.38 -17.74
N SER A 174 -9.33 13.32 -17.77
CA SER A 174 -8.39 14.10 -18.62
C SER A 174 -7.13 14.74 -17.95
N ASP A 175 -6.08 14.78 -18.78
CA ASP A 175 -4.87 15.64 -18.84
C ASP A 175 -3.75 15.55 -17.78
N PHE A 176 -3.98 14.95 -16.62
CA PHE A 176 -2.89 14.76 -15.66
C PHE A 176 -2.06 13.52 -16.04
N TYR A 177 -0.84 13.74 -16.52
CA TYR A 177 0.15 12.72 -16.92
C TYR A 177 0.65 11.83 -15.75
N GLY A 178 -0.11 11.65 -14.67
CA GLY A 178 0.29 10.82 -13.53
C GLY A 178 1.56 11.31 -12.83
N ARG A 179 1.86 12.61 -12.91
CA ARG A 179 3.08 13.23 -12.37
C ARG A 179 2.91 13.82 -10.97
N GLU A 180 1.75 13.66 -10.36
CA GLU A 180 1.44 14.24 -9.05
C GLU A 180 1.30 13.14 -8.02
N ARG A 181 1.88 13.38 -6.84
CA ARG A 181 1.69 12.55 -5.67
C ARG A 181 0.46 13.01 -4.92
N VAL A 182 -0.48 12.10 -4.72
CA VAL A 182 -1.74 12.37 -4.02
C VAL A 182 -1.75 11.64 -2.69
N TYR A 183 -2.02 12.37 -1.62
CA TYR A 183 -2.15 11.86 -0.27
C TYR A 183 -3.58 12.11 0.24
N ILE A 184 -4.09 11.23 1.10
CA ILE A 184 -5.38 11.43 1.77
C ILE A 184 -5.14 11.73 3.24
N VAL A 185 -5.78 12.77 3.75
CA VAL A 185 -5.74 13.12 5.17
C VAL A 185 -7.14 13.33 5.71
N GLN A 186 -7.38 12.91 6.95
CA GLN A 186 -8.61 13.24 7.66
C GLN A 186 -8.45 14.59 8.35
N ALA A 187 -9.39 15.48 8.10
CA ALA A 187 -9.47 16.77 8.75
C ALA A 187 -10.08 16.63 10.16
N PRO A 188 -9.75 17.53 11.10
CA PRO A 188 -10.32 17.50 12.46
C PRO A 188 -11.85 17.61 12.52
N TRP A 189 -12.49 18.13 11.46
CA TRP A 189 -13.94 18.27 11.36
C TRP A 189 -14.62 17.07 10.67
N GLY A 190 -13.88 15.99 10.40
CA GLY A 190 -14.40 14.73 9.89
C GLY A 190 -14.35 14.57 8.37
N ASP A 191 -14.07 15.64 7.62
CA ASP A 191 -13.91 15.53 6.16
C ASP A 191 -12.59 14.85 5.80
N MET A 192 -12.56 14.19 4.64
CA MET A 192 -11.32 13.73 4.01
C MET A 192 -10.86 14.74 2.96
N LEU A 193 -9.59 15.11 3.02
CA LEU A 193 -8.95 16.04 2.10
C LEU A 193 -7.86 15.32 1.31
N GLN A 194 -7.63 15.77 0.09
CA GLN A 194 -6.47 15.35 -0.69
C GLN A 194 -5.40 16.42 -0.68
N VAL A 195 -4.15 15.98 -0.49
CA VAL A 195 -2.98 16.84 -0.62
C VAL A 195 -2.23 16.42 -1.88
N TRP A 196 -2.03 17.40 -2.76
CA TRP A 196 -1.45 17.20 -4.08
C TRP A 196 -0.03 17.76 -4.07
N ARG A 197 0.94 16.92 -4.41
CA ARG A 197 2.34 17.31 -4.54
C ARG A 197 2.79 17.08 -5.98
N PRO A 198 3.11 18.12 -6.75
CA PRO A 198 3.75 17.98 -8.05
C PRO A 198 5.11 17.26 -7.91
N GLU A 199 5.42 16.31 -8.80
CA GLU A 199 6.81 15.89 -8.98
C GLU A 199 7.58 17.02 -9.69
N ALA A 200 8.24 17.88 -8.89
CA ALA A 200 9.22 18.81 -9.41
C ALA A 200 10.53 18.07 -9.67
N TRP A 201 10.99 18.06 -10.92
CA TRP A 201 12.36 17.68 -11.23
C TRP A 201 13.28 18.73 -10.60
N ILE A 202 14.11 18.33 -9.64
CA ILE A 202 15.27 19.13 -9.27
C ILE A 202 16.23 18.99 -10.45
N ASN A 203 16.21 19.95 -11.37
CA ASN A 203 17.45 20.24 -12.08
C ASN A 203 18.41 20.74 -10.99
N GLU A 204 19.54 20.07 -10.81
CA GLU A 204 20.62 20.59 -9.96
C GLU A 204 21.12 21.91 -10.58
N GLU A 205 20.43 23.01 -10.29
CA GLU A 205 21.03 24.33 -10.34
C GLU A 205 21.34 24.76 -8.91
N VAL A 206 22.60 25.18 -8.78
CA VAL A 206 23.25 25.65 -7.56
C VAL A 206 22.59 26.95 -7.13
N ASP A 207 21.51 26.88 -6.35
CA ASP A 207 21.35 27.69 -5.14
C ASP A 207 20.05 27.37 -4.41
N GLY A 208 20.11 27.39 -3.09
CA GLY A 208 19.11 26.83 -2.19
C GLY A 208 17.69 27.37 -2.40
N HIS A 209 16.73 26.46 -2.53
CA HIS A 209 15.31 26.81 -2.61
C HIS A 209 14.45 26.05 -1.61
N ARG A 210 13.52 26.81 -1.03
CA ARG A 210 12.46 26.40 -0.10
C ARG A 210 11.48 25.44 -0.78
N HIS A 211 11.08 24.40 -0.05
CA HIS A 211 9.96 23.56 -0.43
C HIS A 211 8.63 24.30 -0.18
N GLU A 212 7.89 24.66 -1.24
CA GLU A 212 6.48 25.04 -1.13
C GLU A 212 5.60 23.85 -1.48
N ALA A 213 4.86 23.35 -0.49
CA ALA A 213 3.72 22.48 -0.70
C ALA A 213 2.51 23.37 -1.05
N THR A 214 1.89 23.16 -2.21
CA THR A 214 0.62 23.80 -2.55
C THR A 214 -0.53 23.03 -1.90
N PHE A 215 -1.14 23.64 -0.88
CA PHE A 215 -2.37 23.14 -0.28
C PHE A 215 -3.55 23.68 -1.08
N GLU A 216 -4.04 22.94 -2.07
CA GLU A 216 -5.32 23.27 -2.69
C GLU A 216 -6.47 22.85 -1.77
N HIS A 217 -7.20 23.82 -1.22
CA HIS A 217 -8.45 23.57 -0.50
C HIS A 217 -9.57 23.30 -1.52
N LYS A 218 -9.57 22.14 -2.19
CA LYS A 218 -10.69 21.73 -3.03
C LYS A 218 -11.73 20.95 -2.21
N MET A 219 -12.64 21.75 -1.65
CA MET A 219 -14.06 21.45 -1.41
C MET A 219 -14.51 20.71 -0.14
N LYS A 220 -15.67 21.21 0.35
CA LYS A 220 -16.54 20.67 1.39
C LYS A 220 -17.28 19.46 0.84
N TRP A 221 -17.40 18.39 1.62
CA TRP A 221 -18.38 17.35 1.31
C TRP A 221 -19.78 17.84 1.68
N MET A 222 -20.71 17.79 0.73
CA MET A 222 -22.12 17.83 1.05
C MET A 222 -22.48 16.54 1.78
N LYS A 223 -22.93 16.67 3.03
CA LYS A 223 -23.65 15.61 3.74
C LYS A 223 -24.84 15.18 2.88
N TYR A 224 -24.84 13.94 2.42
CA TYR A 224 -26.06 13.21 2.09
C TYR A 224 -25.87 11.81 2.70
N ILE A 225 -26.40 11.61 3.91
CA ILE A 225 -27.63 10.84 4.21
C ILE A 225 -27.67 9.52 3.43
#